data_AF-A0A941EFB8-F1
#
_entry.id   AF-A0A941EFB8-F1
#
_cell.length_a   1.000
_cell.length_b   1.000
_cell.length_c   1.000
_cell.angle_alpha   90.00
_cell.angle_beta   90.00
_cell.angle_gamma   90.00
#
_symmetry.space_group_name_H-M   'P 1'
#
loop_
_entity.id
_entity.type
_entity.pdbx_description
1 polymer ?
#
loop_
_entity_poly.entity_id
_entity_poly.type
_entity_poly.pdbx_seq_one_letter_code
_entity_poly.pdbx_strand_id
1 'polypeptide(L)'
;MLLRRGRLTDRERERLASRREAREDELYAPPLPDGADRWSTWGEGDLGPEPRPEWLVVADGAVDSRLGVVKTGKEADVHLVERWIPAEDGASVAASCLLAEKIYRSNEHRNFHRDAAYVDGRRTRESRMDRAVANRTRFGLKIIADQWAVAEFAALGALWAAGAPVPYPVQRVGTELLLEFIGDADGSAAPRLAALRPDPDELADLWGQLCAALQIVARAGYTHGDLSPWNVLVHEGRLVLIDLPQIVDLTANPRGDEYLTRDVRNVATWFAARGLPDGERRTEELLTTLRYEARLV
;
A
#
# COMPACT_ATOMS: atom_id res chain seq x y z
N MET A 1 13.25 -13.88 -54.31
CA MET A 1 13.62 -13.42 -52.95
C MET A 1 12.50 -13.83 -52.00
N LEU A 2 12.59 -15.01 -51.38
CA LEU A 2 11.53 -15.54 -50.50
C LEU A 2 11.61 -14.88 -49.12
N LEU A 3 10.61 -14.08 -48.77
CA LEU A 3 10.39 -13.57 -47.41
C LEU A 3 10.05 -14.75 -46.48
N ARG A 4 11.01 -15.18 -45.66
CA ARG A 4 10.75 -16.08 -44.53
C ARG A 4 9.88 -15.33 -43.51
N ARG A 5 8.58 -15.67 -43.44
CA ARG A 5 7.72 -15.28 -42.31
C ARG A 5 8.31 -15.89 -41.03
N GLY A 6 8.78 -15.05 -40.11
CA GLY A 6 9.20 -15.49 -38.78
C GLY A 6 8.02 -16.14 -38.05
N ARG A 7 8.24 -17.34 -37.49
CA ARG A 7 7.28 -17.96 -36.57
C ARG A 7 7.30 -17.17 -35.27
N LEU A 8 6.14 -16.63 -34.88
CA LEU A 8 5.92 -16.10 -33.53
C LEU A 8 6.23 -17.18 -32.49
N THR A 9 6.86 -16.79 -31.39
CA THR A 9 7.04 -17.64 -30.20
C THR A 9 5.68 -17.87 -29.52
N ASP A 10 5.57 -18.89 -28.66
CA ASP A 10 4.31 -19.18 -27.96
C ASP A 10 3.90 -18.04 -27.04
N ARG A 11 4.85 -17.39 -26.36
CA ARG A 11 4.60 -16.18 -25.55
C ARG A 11 4.07 -15.00 -26.38
N GLU A 12 4.52 -14.85 -27.62
CA GLU A 12 4.03 -13.78 -28.49
C GLU A 12 2.62 -14.09 -29.04
N ARG A 13 2.31 -15.37 -29.28
CA ARG A 13 0.96 -15.81 -29.63
C ARG A 13 -0.02 -15.58 -28.49
N GLU A 14 0.36 -15.96 -27.27
CA GLU A 14 -0.44 -15.77 -26.06
C GLU A 14 -0.70 -14.28 -25.81
N ARG A 15 0.33 -13.43 -25.89
CA ARG A 15 0.19 -11.98 -25.78
C ARG A 15 -0.72 -11.36 -26.87
N LEU A 16 -0.70 -11.90 -28.09
CA LEU A 16 -1.58 -11.45 -29.17
C LEU A 16 -3.02 -11.95 -28.98
N ALA A 17 -3.22 -13.13 -28.41
CA ALA A 17 -4.53 -13.68 -28.06
C ALA A 17 -5.17 -12.86 -26.94
N SER A 18 -4.46 -12.61 -25.83
CA SER A 18 -4.98 -11.78 -24.73
C SER A 18 -5.30 -10.35 -25.16
N ARG A 19 -4.53 -9.78 -26.10
CA ARG A 19 -4.84 -8.45 -26.69
C ARG A 19 -6.04 -8.47 -27.63
N ARG A 20 -6.39 -9.61 -28.22
CA ARG A 20 -7.58 -9.77 -29.06
C ARG A 20 -8.81 -9.98 -28.20
N GLU A 21 -8.73 -10.84 -27.19
CA GLU A 21 -9.80 -11.05 -26.21
C GLU A 21 -10.13 -9.74 -25.49
N ALA A 22 -9.14 -9.04 -24.93
CA ALA A 22 -9.37 -7.73 -24.29
C ALA A 22 -10.00 -6.70 -25.23
N ARG A 23 -9.67 -6.74 -26.54
CA ARG A 23 -10.26 -5.85 -27.55
C ARG A 23 -11.68 -6.26 -27.93
N GLU A 24 -11.99 -7.56 -27.93
CA GLU A 24 -13.34 -8.06 -28.16
C GLU A 24 -14.24 -7.76 -26.95
N ASP A 25 -13.74 -7.91 -25.73
CA ASP A 25 -14.43 -7.51 -24.50
C ASP A 25 -14.71 -6.00 -24.47
N GLU A 26 -13.74 -5.15 -24.86
CA GLU A 26 -13.95 -3.70 -25.02
C GLU A 26 -15.03 -3.35 -26.06
N LEU A 27 -15.19 -4.17 -27.10
CA LEU A 27 -16.14 -3.94 -28.19
C LEU A 27 -17.58 -4.35 -27.85
N TYR A 28 -17.76 -5.19 -26.82
CA TYR A 28 -19.07 -5.66 -26.34
C TYR A 28 -19.38 -5.25 -24.90
N ALA A 29 -18.48 -4.51 -24.24
CA ALA A 29 -18.74 -3.99 -22.91
C ALA A 29 -20.00 -3.09 -22.94
N PRO A 30 -20.94 -3.28 -22.00
CA PRO A 30 -22.06 -2.37 -21.88
C PRO A 30 -21.55 -0.93 -21.68
N PRO A 31 -22.32 0.08 -22.14
CA PRO A 31 -21.95 1.47 -21.95
C PRO A 31 -21.75 1.74 -20.45
N LEU A 32 -20.77 2.58 -20.13
CA LEU A 32 -20.53 2.98 -18.75
C LEU A 32 -21.77 3.71 -18.21
N PRO A 33 -22.22 3.36 -16.99
CA PRO A 33 -23.24 4.13 -16.27
C PRO A 33 -22.82 5.59 -16.11
N ASP A 34 -23.79 6.50 -16.05
CA ASP A 34 -23.52 7.92 -15.81
C ASP A 34 -22.78 8.11 -14.47
N GLY A 35 -21.69 8.88 -14.51
CA GLY A 35 -20.84 9.13 -13.32
C GLY A 35 -19.75 8.08 -13.06
N ALA A 36 -19.72 6.98 -13.82
CA ALA A 36 -18.62 6.01 -13.77
C ALA A 36 -17.43 6.47 -14.63
N ASP A 37 -16.20 6.34 -14.09
CA ASP A 37 -14.98 6.56 -14.88
C ASP A 37 -14.58 5.30 -15.66
N ARG A 38 -14.80 4.12 -15.06
CA ARG A 38 -14.46 2.82 -15.64
C ARG A 38 -15.27 1.68 -15.02
N TRP A 39 -15.30 0.54 -15.70
CA TRP A 39 -15.67 -0.73 -15.08
C TRP A 39 -14.63 -1.10 -14.02
N SER A 40 -15.09 -1.74 -12.94
CA SER A 40 -14.22 -2.15 -11.86
C SER A 40 -13.15 -3.11 -12.38
N THR A 41 -11.89 -2.89 -11.98
CA THR A 41 -10.79 -3.82 -12.30
C THR A 41 -10.79 -5.04 -11.38
N TRP A 42 -11.81 -5.23 -10.54
CA TRP A 42 -11.89 -6.34 -9.60
C TRP A 42 -11.71 -7.69 -10.30
N GLY A 43 -10.90 -8.58 -9.70
CA GLY A 43 -10.55 -9.88 -10.28
C GLY A 43 -9.29 -9.86 -11.17
N GLU A 44 -8.81 -8.68 -11.57
CA GLU A 44 -7.53 -8.53 -12.26
C GLU A 44 -6.34 -8.47 -11.29
N GLY A 45 -5.16 -8.92 -11.71
CA GLY A 45 -3.94 -8.78 -10.89
C GLY A 45 -3.97 -9.55 -9.57
N ASP A 46 -3.34 -8.99 -8.53
CA ASP A 46 -3.25 -9.62 -7.21
C ASP A 46 -4.41 -9.16 -6.33
N LEU A 47 -5.04 -10.09 -5.60
CA LEU A 47 -6.16 -9.82 -4.70
C LEU A 47 -5.73 -9.89 -3.24
N GLY A 48 -6.40 -9.11 -2.40
CA GLY A 48 -6.20 -9.12 -0.95
C GLY A 48 -6.49 -10.48 -0.29
N PRO A 49 -6.02 -10.68 0.94
CA PRO A 49 -6.18 -11.94 1.66
C PRO A 49 -7.65 -12.25 2.02
N GLU A 50 -7.99 -13.54 2.14
CA GLU A 50 -9.28 -13.97 2.69
C GLU A 50 -9.23 -14.09 4.23
N PRO A 51 -10.37 -13.93 4.94
CA PRO A 51 -11.69 -13.58 4.43
C PRO A 51 -11.76 -12.11 4.01
N ARG A 52 -12.50 -11.84 2.92
CA ARG A 52 -12.70 -10.47 2.44
C ARG A 52 -13.63 -9.70 3.39
N PRO A 53 -13.38 -8.41 3.64
CA PRO A 53 -14.31 -7.60 4.43
C PRO A 53 -15.70 -7.52 3.80
N GLU A 54 -16.76 -7.54 4.63
CA GLU A 54 -18.15 -7.48 4.16
C GLU A 54 -18.51 -6.18 3.44
N TRP A 55 -17.80 -5.09 3.76
CA TRP A 55 -17.99 -3.79 3.13
C TRP A 55 -17.48 -3.75 1.68
N LEU A 56 -16.67 -4.71 1.26
CA LEU A 56 -16.01 -4.66 -0.05
C LEU A 56 -16.97 -5.11 -1.17
N VAL A 57 -17.18 -4.22 -2.14
CA VAL A 57 -17.90 -4.53 -3.37
C VAL A 57 -17.00 -5.32 -4.33
N VAL A 58 -17.42 -6.55 -4.65
CA VAL A 58 -16.67 -7.54 -5.46
C VAL A 58 -17.44 -8.07 -6.68
N ALA A 59 -18.56 -7.43 -7.04
CA ALA A 59 -19.41 -7.90 -8.13
C ALA A 59 -18.82 -7.57 -9.51
N ASP A 60 -18.94 -8.48 -10.48
CA ASP A 60 -18.43 -8.33 -11.86
C ASP A 60 -19.06 -7.13 -12.62
N GLY A 61 -20.21 -6.64 -12.17
CA GLY A 61 -20.90 -5.46 -12.73
C GLY A 61 -20.62 -4.15 -11.98
N ALA A 62 -19.65 -4.14 -11.07
CA ALA A 62 -19.27 -2.92 -10.36
C ALA A 62 -18.50 -1.95 -11.27
N VAL A 63 -18.60 -0.67 -10.96
CA VAL A 63 -17.89 0.42 -11.63
C VAL A 63 -17.11 1.24 -10.60
N ASP A 64 -16.05 1.90 -11.04
CA ASP A 64 -15.24 2.79 -10.20
C ASP A 64 -15.40 4.25 -10.66
N SER A 65 -15.51 5.16 -9.70
CA SER A 65 -15.55 6.62 -9.90
C SER A 65 -14.52 7.30 -9.00
N ARG A 66 -13.60 8.08 -9.56
CA ARG A 66 -12.62 8.89 -8.80
C ARG A 66 -13.27 10.17 -8.32
N LEU A 67 -13.51 10.25 -7.01
CA LEU A 67 -14.15 11.39 -6.37
C LEU A 67 -13.19 12.57 -6.11
N GLY A 68 -11.88 12.33 -6.12
CA GLY A 68 -10.89 13.39 -5.95
C GLY A 68 -9.51 12.89 -5.55
N VAL A 69 -8.59 13.84 -5.36
CA VAL A 69 -7.22 13.56 -4.89
C VAL A 69 -7.15 13.72 -3.38
N VAL A 70 -6.75 12.67 -2.67
CA VAL A 70 -6.54 12.67 -1.21
C VAL A 70 -5.15 13.21 -0.88
N LYS A 71 -4.13 12.77 -1.63
CA LYS A 71 -2.74 13.17 -1.42
C LYS A 71 -2.00 13.14 -2.76
N THR A 72 -1.30 14.22 -3.09
CA THR A 72 -0.25 14.17 -4.11
C THR A 72 1.10 14.02 -3.44
N GLY A 73 1.89 13.07 -3.92
CA GLY A 73 3.21 12.77 -3.39
C GLY A 73 4.27 12.82 -4.49
N LYS A 74 5.54 12.89 -4.07
CA LYS A 74 6.66 12.76 -5.01
C LYS A 74 6.75 11.37 -5.63
N GLU A 75 6.31 10.35 -4.89
CA GLU A 75 6.46 8.93 -5.22
C GLU A 75 5.15 8.28 -5.65
N ALA A 76 4.03 8.71 -5.06
CA ALA A 76 2.71 8.19 -5.38
C ALA A 76 1.65 9.27 -5.21
N ASP A 77 0.58 9.17 -5.98
CA ASP A 77 -0.67 9.88 -5.70
C ASP A 77 -1.65 8.93 -5.03
N VAL A 78 -2.53 9.49 -4.21
CA VAL A 78 -3.64 8.77 -3.59
C VAL A 78 -4.93 9.46 -4.00
N HIS A 79 -5.82 8.70 -4.63
CA HIS A 79 -7.15 9.15 -5.04
C HIS A 79 -8.22 8.48 -4.20
N LEU A 80 -9.31 9.20 -3.93
CA LEU A 80 -10.53 8.62 -3.38
C LEU A 80 -11.32 8.03 -4.55
N VAL A 81 -11.67 6.76 -4.43
CA VAL A 81 -12.47 6.03 -5.41
C VAL A 81 -13.72 5.52 -4.73
N GLU A 82 -14.88 5.75 -5.31
CA GLU A 82 -16.09 5.00 -4.98
C GLU A 82 -16.22 3.85 -5.97
N ARG A 83 -16.32 2.63 -5.45
CA ARG A 83 -16.74 1.47 -6.21
C ARG A 83 -18.19 1.18 -5.92
N TRP A 84 -19.01 1.07 -6.96
CA TRP A 84 -20.44 0.92 -6.80
C TRP A 84 -21.08 0.02 -7.84
N ILE A 85 -22.25 -0.53 -7.51
CA ILE A 85 -23.06 -1.37 -8.40
C ILE A 85 -24.26 -0.55 -8.86
N PRO A 86 -24.47 -0.37 -10.18
CA PRO A 86 -25.70 0.22 -10.70
C PRO A 86 -26.92 -0.63 -10.33
N ALA A 87 -27.98 0.00 -9.84
CA ALA A 87 -29.24 -0.69 -9.61
C ALA A 87 -29.94 -1.01 -10.95
N GLU A 88 -30.90 -1.94 -10.91
CA GLU A 88 -31.66 -2.37 -12.09
C GLU A 88 -32.44 -1.23 -12.76
N ASP A 89 -32.77 -0.17 -12.02
CA ASP A 89 -33.43 1.03 -12.54
C ASP A 89 -32.50 1.96 -13.33
N GLY A 90 -31.19 1.69 -13.31
CA GLY A 90 -30.16 2.48 -14.00
C GLY A 90 -29.94 3.89 -13.43
N ALA A 91 -30.59 4.24 -12.32
CA ALA A 91 -30.57 5.58 -11.73
C ALA A 91 -30.09 5.60 -10.26
N SER A 92 -30.21 4.47 -9.56
CA SER A 92 -29.78 4.34 -8.16
C SER A 92 -28.57 3.42 -8.00
N VAL A 93 -27.95 3.47 -6.82
CA VAL A 93 -26.79 2.66 -6.43
C VAL A 93 -27.29 1.51 -5.54
N ALA A 94 -27.02 0.26 -5.95
CA ALA A 94 -27.44 -0.91 -5.20
C ALA A 94 -26.50 -1.20 -4.00
N ALA A 95 -25.21 -0.96 -4.17
CA ALA A 95 -24.19 -1.05 -3.13
C ALA A 95 -22.99 -0.19 -3.53
N SER A 96 -22.28 0.38 -2.56
CA SER A 96 -21.01 1.06 -2.79
C SER A 96 -20.02 0.90 -1.63
N CYS A 97 -18.75 1.12 -1.92
CA CYS A 97 -17.68 1.23 -0.94
C CYS A 97 -16.64 2.26 -1.38
N LEU A 98 -16.02 2.93 -0.41
CA LEU A 98 -14.92 3.86 -0.64
C LEU A 98 -13.57 3.14 -0.55
N LEU A 99 -12.69 3.46 -1.50
CA LEU A 99 -11.35 2.91 -1.63
C LEU A 99 -10.33 4.03 -1.77
N ALA A 100 -9.11 3.77 -1.31
CA ALA A 100 -7.95 4.61 -1.58
C ALA A 100 -7.14 3.99 -2.72
N GLU A 101 -7.06 4.66 -3.86
CA GLU A 101 -6.25 4.24 -5.00
C GLU A 101 -4.88 4.91 -4.92
N LYS A 102 -3.85 4.14 -4.57
CA LYS A 102 -2.46 4.58 -4.53
C LYS A 102 -1.75 4.21 -5.83
N ILE A 103 -1.29 5.21 -6.57
CA ILE A 103 -0.64 5.04 -7.87
C ILE A 103 0.84 5.45 -7.75
N TYR A 104 1.75 4.48 -7.87
CA TYR A 104 3.18 4.75 -7.87
C TYR A 104 3.65 5.40 -9.18
N ARG A 105 4.35 6.53 -9.08
CA ARG A 105 4.87 7.28 -10.23
C ARG A 105 6.23 6.71 -10.68
N SER A 106 6.35 6.39 -11.98
CA SER A 106 7.63 6.05 -12.62
C SER A 106 8.40 7.32 -13.02
N ASN A 107 8.85 8.15 -12.08
CA ASN A 107 9.31 9.51 -12.41
C ASN A 107 10.81 9.61 -12.76
N GLU A 108 11.13 10.30 -13.87
CA GLU A 108 12.48 10.49 -14.45
C GLU A 108 13.42 11.43 -13.65
N HIS A 109 12.92 12.10 -12.61
CA HIS A 109 13.63 13.22 -11.96
C HIS A 109 13.90 13.01 -10.45
N ARG A 110 14.97 12.23 -10.20
CA ARG A 110 16.06 12.34 -9.19
C ARG A 110 15.86 12.41 -7.65
N ASN A 111 16.94 11.91 -7.01
CA ASN A 111 17.51 12.12 -5.65
C ASN A 111 16.85 11.40 -4.46
N PHE A 112 17.06 10.07 -4.39
CA PHE A 112 16.97 9.32 -3.15
C PHE A 112 18.36 8.98 -2.64
N HIS A 113 18.86 9.78 -1.69
CA HIS A 113 19.89 9.32 -0.76
C HIS A 113 19.21 8.42 0.28
N ARG A 114 19.02 7.12 -0.03
CA ARG A 114 18.85 6.01 0.93
C ARG A 114 18.57 4.63 0.29
N ASP A 115 18.68 4.47 -1.03
CA ASP A 115 18.36 3.20 -1.72
C ASP A 115 19.43 2.10 -1.59
N ALA A 116 20.54 2.33 -0.86
CA ALA A 116 21.65 1.37 -0.82
C ALA A 116 21.33 0.07 -0.03
N ALA A 117 20.27 0.05 0.78
CA ALA A 117 19.94 -1.13 1.60
C ALA A 117 19.08 -2.18 0.87
N TYR A 118 18.38 -1.81 -0.22
CA TYR A 118 17.40 -2.71 -0.85
C TYR A 118 18.00 -3.58 -1.98
N VAL A 119 19.15 -3.19 -2.54
CA VAL A 119 19.78 -3.90 -3.68
C VAL A 119 20.75 -5.00 -3.23
N ASP A 120 21.14 -5.05 -1.95
CA ASP A 120 22.27 -5.88 -1.52
C ASP A 120 21.92 -7.38 -1.31
N GLY A 121 20.64 -7.74 -1.34
CA GLY A 121 20.19 -9.10 -1.01
C GLY A 121 19.90 -10.05 -2.18
N ARG A 122 19.78 -9.56 -3.43
CA ARG A 122 19.34 -10.40 -4.57
C ARG A 122 20.33 -10.36 -5.74
N ARG A 123 21.52 -10.92 -5.54
CA ARG A 123 22.42 -11.22 -6.66
C ARG A 123 22.07 -12.58 -7.26
N THR A 124 21.32 -12.60 -8.37
CA THR A 124 21.65 -13.40 -9.57
C THR A 124 20.71 -13.19 -10.76
N ARG A 125 21.34 -13.02 -11.94
CA ARG A 125 20.93 -13.40 -13.31
C ARG A 125 20.16 -12.44 -14.23
N GLU A 126 20.11 -11.12 -14.00
CA GLU A 126 19.53 -10.18 -15.00
C GLU A 126 20.35 -8.89 -15.22
N SER A 127 21.60 -9.03 -15.68
CA SER A 127 22.56 -7.93 -15.85
C SER A 127 22.11 -6.75 -16.74
N ARG A 128 21.02 -6.88 -17.51
CA ARG A 128 20.44 -5.78 -18.31
C ARG A 128 19.39 -5.00 -17.52
N MET A 129 18.56 -5.65 -16.73
CA MET A 129 17.54 -5.02 -15.90
C MET A 129 18.21 -4.33 -14.70
N ASP A 130 19.19 -5.00 -14.08
CA ASP A 130 20.02 -4.42 -13.03
C ASP A 130 20.72 -3.13 -13.49
N ARG A 131 21.25 -3.12 -14.71
CA ARG A 131 21.85 -1.91 -15.31
C ARG A 131 20.81 -0.84 -15.64
N ALA A 132 19.61 -1.21 -16.09
CA ALA A 132 18.55 -0.24 -16.38
C ALA A 132 18.03 0.45 -15.11
N VAL A 133 17.94 -0.30 -14.00
CA VAL A 133 17.61 0.17 -12.64
C VAL A 133 18.75 1.04 -12.10
N ALA A 134 19.99 0.54 -12.13
CA ALA A 134 21.17 1.28 -11.67
C ALA A 134 21.37 2.60 -12.45
N ASN A 135 21.16 2.57 -13.76
CA ASN A 135 21.23 3.76 -14.62
C ASN A 135 19.94 4.60 -14.60
N ARG A 136 18.92 4.21 -13.81
CA ARG A 136 17.63 4.90 -13.65
C ARG A 136 17.00 5.32 -14.97
N THR A 137 17.07 4.44 -15.97
CA THR A 137 16.38 4.67 -17.25
C THR A 137 14.86 4.72 -17.02
N ARG A 138 14.08 5.33 -17.92
CA ARG A 138 12.59 5.30 -17.84
C ARG A 138 12.03 3.90 -17.58
N PHE A 139 12.60 2.90 -18.23
CA PHE A 139 12.26 1.49 -18.03
C PHE A 139 12.66 0.98 -16.63
N GLY A 140 13.85 1.32 -16.15
CA GLY A 140 14.29 0.99 -14.79
C GLY A 140 13.44 1.64 -13.69
N LEU A 141 13.00 2.88 -13.88
CA LEU A 141 12.12 3.58 -12.94
C LEU A 141 10.73 2.96 -12.88
N LYS A 142 10.21 2.46 -14.01
CA LYS A 142 8.97 1.69 -14.04
C LYS A 142 9.10 0.37 -13.27
N ILE A 143 10.25 -0.31 -13.40
CA ILE A 143 10.53 -1.54 -12.63
C ILE A 143 10.56 -1.24 -11.13
N ILE A 144 11.20 -0.15 -10.70
CA ILE A 144 11.25 0.25 -9.29
C ILE A 144 9.84 0.51 -8.74
N ALA A 145 9.03 1.30 -9.47
CA ALA A 145 7.66 1.59 -9.06
C ALA A 145 6.80 0.32 -8.91
N ASP A 146 6.93 -0.64 -9.84
CA ASP A 146 6.24 -1.92 -9.76
C ASP A 146 6.73 -2.76 -8.57
N GLN A 147 8.03 -2.77 -8.30
CA GLN A 147 8.59 -3.45 -7.13
C GLN A 147 8.10 -2.86 -5.81
N TRP A 148 7.95 -1.54 -5.70
CA TRP A 148 7.36 -0.90 -4.52
C TRP A 148 5.90 -1.27 -4.35
N ALA A 149 5.13 -1.28 -5.44
CA ALA A 149 3.74 -1.70 -5.40
C ALA A 149 3.59 -3.16 -4.95
N VAL A 150 4.40 -4.07 -5.49
CA VAL A 150 4.44 -5.49 -5.09
C VAL A 150 4.82 -5.65 -3.63
N ALA A 151 5.87 -4.96 -3.17
CA ALA A 151 6.35 -5.07 -1.80
C ALA A 151 5.33 -4.54 -0.79
N GLU A 152 4.76 -3.37 -1.03
CA GLU A 152 3.74 -2.79 -0.16
C GLU A 152 2.49 -3.66 -0.10
N PHE A 153 2.01 -4.16 -1.24
CA PHE A 153 0.82 -5.03 -1.28
C PHE A 153 1.04 -6.34 -0.50
N ALA A 154 2.18 -6.99 -0.70
CA ALA A 154 2.53 -8.21 0.03
C ALA A 154 2.65 -7.96 1.54
N ALA A 155 3.28 -6.85 1.94
CA ALA A 155 3.42 -6.47 3.34
C ALA A 155 2.08 -6.15 3.99
N LEU A 156 1.23 -5.34 3.35
CA LEU A 156 -0.12 -5.04 3.82
C LEU A 156 -0.93 -6.33 3.99
N GLY A 157 -0.84 -7.25 3.02
CA GLY A 157 -1.57 -8.52 3.08
C GLY A 157 -1.14 -9.39 4.27
N ALA A 158 0.17 -9.52 4.48
CA ALA A 158 0.73 -10.28 5.59
C ALA A 158 0.39 -9.65 6.95
N LEU A 159 0.52 -8.32 7.07
CA LEU A 159 0.25 -7.60 8.31
C LEU A 159 -1.24 -7.59 8.65
N TRP A 160 -2.10 -7.37 7.66
CA TRP A 160 -3.55 -7.42 7.86
C TRP A 160 -3.99 -8.83 8.30
N ALA A 161 -3.49 -9.88 7.64
CA ALA A 161 -3.77 -11.26 8.03
C ALA A 161 -3.24 -11.62 9.44
N ALA A 162 -2.17 -10.95 9.89
CA ALA A 162 -1.66 -11.07 11.27
C ALA A 162 -2.47 -10.25 12.30
N GLY A 163 -3.47 -9.48 11.86
CA GLY A 163 -4.32 -8.63 12.70
C GLY A 163 -3.72 -7.26 13.02
N ALA A 164 -2.68 -6.82 12.29
CA ALA A 164 -2.16 -5.47 12.46
C ALA A 164 -3.19 -4.45 11.95
N PRO A 165 -3.31 -3.27 12.60
CA PRO A 165 -4.21 -2.22 12.14
C PRO A 165 -3.59 -1.49 10.94
N VAL A 166 -3.74 -2.07 9.76
CA VAL A 166 -3.35 -1.50 8.46
C VAL A 166 -4.56 -1.50 7.53
N PRO A 167 -4.61 -0.65 6.49
CA PRO A 167 -5.68 -0.72 5.49
C PRO A 167 -5.71 -2.09 4.83
N TYR A 168 -6.90 -2.67 4.66
CA TYR A 168 -7.04 -3.89 3.87
C TYR A 168 -6.57 -3.65 2.42
N PRO A 169 -5.62 -4.46 1.90
CA PRO A 169 -5.13 -4.31 0.53
C PRO A 169 -6.09 -5.00 -0.46
N VAL A 170 -7.04 -4.24 -0.99
CA VAL A 170 -8.12 -4.76 -1.85
C VAL A 170 -7.56 -5.48 -3.08
N GLN A 171 -6.70 -4.80 -3.84
CA GLN A 171 -6.19 -5.30 -5.11
C GLN A 171 -4.93 -4.55 -5.55
N ARG A 172 -4.06 -5.19 -6.34
CA ARG A 172 -2.96 -4.55 -7.05
C ARG A 172 -2.95 -4.90 -8.53
N VAL A 173 -2.90 -3.88 -9.37
CA VAL A 173 -2.70 -4.00 -10.83
C VAL A 173 -1.49 -3.18 -11.24
N GLY A 174 -0.37 -3.84 -11.53
CA GLY A 174 0.89 -3.16 -11.83
C GLY A 174 1.35 -2.24 -10.70
N THR A 175 1.42 -0.93 -10.97
CA THR A 175 1.86 0.10 -10.01
C THR A 175 0.71 0.70 -9.19
N GLU A 176 -0.51 0.21 -9.37
CA GLU A 176 -1.72 0.73 -8.72
C GLU A 176 -2.15 -0.23 -7.60
N LEU A 177 -2.41 0.31 -6.41
CA LEU A 177 -2.99 -0.39 -5.28
C LEU A 177 -4.33 0.22 -4.95
N LEU A 178 -5.36 -0.61 -4.88
CA LEU A 178 -6.62 -0.29 -4.22
C LEU A 178 -6.54 -0.77 -2.78
N LEU A 179 -6.79 0.14 -1.84
CA LEU A 179 -6.74 -0.09 -0.42
C LEU A 179 -8.08 0.30 0.21
N GLU A 180 -8.36 -0.23 1.40
CA GLU A 180 -9.40 0.31 2.28
C GLU A 180 -9.21 1.81 2.46
N PHE A 181 -10.30 2.58 2.27
CA PHE A 181 -10.30 3.98 2.63
C PHE A 181 -10.54 4.15 4.12
N ILE A 182 -9.59 4.78 4.82
CA ILE A 182 -9.72 5.09 6.24
C ILE A 182 -10.24 6.52 6.37
N GLY A 183 -11.52 6.66 6.67
CA GLY A 183 -12.21 7.93 6.74
C GLY A 183 -13.72 7.76 6.86
N ASP A 184 -14.42 8.88 6.78
CA ASP A 184 -15.87 8.93 6.94
C ASP A 184 -16.58 8.63 5.62
N ALA A 185 -17.85 8.23 5.71
CA ALA A 185 -18.69 7.87 4.56
C ALA A 185 -18.94 9.03 3.58
N ASP A 186 -18.67 10.28 3.99
CA ASP A 186 -18.76 11.46 3.12
C ASP A 186 -17.48 11.68 2.28
N GLY A 187 -16.48 10.80 2.39
CA GLY A 187 -15.21 10.89 1.68
C GLY A 187 -14.14 11.68 2.43
N SER A 188 -14.40 12.14 3.66
CA SER A 188 -13.41 12.81 4.50
C SER A 188 -12.37 11.81 5.00
N ALA A 189 -11.11 11.99 4.59
CA ALA A 189 -10.02 11.12 5.06
C ALA A 189 -9.75 11.32 6.55
N ALA A 190 -9.49 10.22 7.27
CA ALA A 190 -9.16 10.28 8.68
C ALA A 190 -7.92 11.16 8.94
N PRO A 191 -7.89 11.92 10.05
CA PRO A 191 -6.75 12.75 10.38
C PRO A 191 -5.51 11.90 10.67
N ARG A 192 -4.34 12.46 10.34
CA ARG A 192 -3.06 11.89 10.77
C ARG A 192 -2.85 12.16 12.26
N LEU A 193 -2.19 11.24 12.94
CA LEU A 193 -1.76 11.40 14.33
C LEU A 193 -1.04 12.74 14.53
N ALA A 194 -0.14 13.12 13.60
CA ALA A 194 0.57 14.40 13.62
C ALA A 194 -0.36 15.62 13.79
N ALA A 195 -1.54 15.59 13.18
CA ALA A 195 -2.51 16.69 13.16
C ALA A 195 -3.37 16.76 14.42
N LEU A 196 -3.56 15.64 15.14
CA LEU A 196 -4.40 15.58 16.32
C LEU A 196 -3.90 16.47 17.46
N ARG A 197 -4.76 16.73 18.45
CA ARG A 197 -4.45 17.35 19.74
C ARG A 197 -5.20 16.57 20.83
N PRO A 198 -4.78 15.32 21.11
CA PRO A 198 -5.51 14.46 22.04
C PRO A 198 -5.40 14.99 23.47
N ASP A 199 -6.42 14.71 24.27
CA ASP A 199 -6.34 14.87 25.72
C ASP A 199 -5.43 13.79 26.35
N PRO A 200 -5.08 13.88 27.65
CA PRO A 200 -4.17 12.91 28.27
C PRO A 200 -4.64 11.45 28.22
N ASP A 201 -5.95 11.20 28.30
CA ASP A 201 -6.51 9.84 28.31
C ASP A 201 -6.48 9.26 26.89
N GLU A 202 -6.91 10.04 25.90
CA GLU A 202 -6.81 9.68 24.48
C GLU A 202 -5.34 9.45 24.06
N LEU A 203 -4.41 10.30 24.52
CA LEU A 203 -2.99 10.16 24.22
C LEU A 203 -2.41 8.86 24.79
N ALA A 204 -2.81 8.49 26.00
CA ALA A 204 -2.38 7.24 26.64
C ALA A 204 -2.96 6.01 25.92
N ASP A 205 -4.22 6.07 25.50
CA ASP A 205 -4.87 5.01 24.74
C ASP A 205 -4.21 4.81 23.36
N LEU A 206 -4.00 5.89 22.61
CA LEU A 206 -3.32 5.85 21.31
C LEU A 206 -1.88 5.32 21.43
N TRP A 207 -1.17 5.59 22.53
CA TRP A 207 0.14 4.99 22.79
C TRP A 207 0.03 3.47 22.99
N GLY A 208 -0.97 3.02 23.75
CA GLY A 208 -1.25 1.59 23.95
C GLY A 208 -1.55 0.88 22.63
N GLN A 209 -2.41 1.47 21.80
CA GLN A 209 -2.74 0.95 20.46
C GLN A 209 -1.50 0.88 19.56
N LEU A 210 -0.67 1.92 19.56
CA LEU A 210 0.58 1.93 18.79
C LEU A 210 1.52 0.81 19.23
N CYS A 211 1.72 0.63 20.54
CA CYS A 211 2.54 -0.44 21.08
C CYS A 211 2.05 -1.82 20.61
N ALA A 212 0.73 -2.07 20.69
CA ALA A 212 0.13 -3.31 20.24
C ALA A 212 0.31 -3.53 18.73
N ALA A 213 0.08 -2.48 17.92
CA ALA A 213 0.29 -2.52 16.48
C ALA A 213 1.75 -2.89 16.12
N LEU A 214 2.71 -2.22 16.75
CA LEU A 214 4.13 -2.46 16.48
C LEU A 214 4.60 -3.84 16.96
N GLN A 215 4.02 -4.39 18.03
CA GLN A 215 4.29 -5.77 18.45
C GLN A 215 3.85 -6.78 17.40
N ILE A 216 2.67 -6.58 16.77
CA ILE A 216 2.19 -7.46 15.69
C ILE A 216 3.13 -7.35 14.48
N VAL A 217 3.53 -6.13 14.10
CA VAL A 217 4.44 -5.89 12.98
C VAL A 217 5.81 -6.54 13.23
N ALA A 218 6.37 -6.37 14.43
CA ALA A 218 7.64 -6.98 14.83
C ALA A 218 7.57 -8.51 14.86
N ARG A 219 6.48 -9.08 15.40
CA ARG A 219 6.24 -10.52 15.41
C ARG A 219 6.08 -11.11 14.01
N ALA A 220 5.56 -10.34 13.06
CA ALA A 220 5.52 -10.67 11.65
C ALA A 220 6.90 -10.59 10.97
N GLY A 221 7.95 -10.16 11.69
CA GLY A 221 9.33 -10.09 11.20
C GLY A 221 9.70 -8.76 10.57
N TYR A 222 8.88 -7.72 10.74
CA TYR A 222 9.04 -6.45 10.04
C TYR A 222 9.20 -5.26 10.99
N THR A 223 9.78 -4.19 10.46
CA THR A 223 9.57 -2.82 10.94
C THR A 223 9.15 -1.94 9.79
N HIS A 224 8.42 -0.85 10.07
CA HIS A 224 7.85 0.02 9.05
C HIS A 224 8.92 0.64 8.13
N GLY A 225 10.11 0.92 8.65
CA GLY A 225 11.26 1.47 7.95
C GLY A 225 11.19 2.97 7.67
N ASP A 226 10.05 3.62 7.94
CA ASP A 226 9.87 5.07 7.94
C ASP A 226 8.70 5.53 8.83
N LEU A 227 8.57 4.95 10.03
CA LEU A 227 7.46 5.29 10.91
C LEU A 227 7.61 6.73 11.44
N SER A 228 6.51 7.48 11.35
CA SER A 228 6.37 8.80 11.96
C SER A 228 4.89 9.08 12.23
N PRO A 229 4.55 10.10 13.03
CA PRO A 229 3.16 10.51 13.25
C PRO A 229 2.41 10.92 11.97
N TRP A 230 3.12 11.13 10.86
CA TRP A 230 2.53 11.43 9.56
C TRP A 230 2.08 10.18 8.77
N ASN A 231 2.54 9.00 9.17
CA ASN A 231 2.24 7.69 8.56
C ASN A 231 1.31 6.86 9.47
N VAL A 232 0.57 7.54 10.33
CA VAL A 232 -0.42 6.97 11.24
C VAL A 232 -1.70 7.78 11.10
N LEU A 233 -2.81 7.12 10.79
CA LEU A 233 -4.15 7.69 10.81
C LEU A 233 -4.84 7.34 12.12
N VAL A 234 -5.79 8.17 12.53
CA VAL A 234 -6.68 7.88 13.66
C VAL A 234 -8.11 8.11 13.21
N HIS A 235 -8.92 7.06 13.20
CA HIS A 235 -10.32 7.11 12.80
C HIS A 235 -11.19 6.56 13.93
N GLU A 236 -12.12 7.39 14.42
CA GLU A 236 -13.00 7.02 15.54
C GLU A 236 -12.22 6.47 16.76
N GLY A 237 -11.09 7.11 17.09
CA GLY A 237 -10.21 6.69 18.18
C GLY A 237 -9.32 5.48 17.87
N ARG A 238 -9.43 4.86 16.68
CA ARG A 238 -8.60 3.70 16.28
C ARG A 238 -7.41 4.12 15.45
N LEU A 239 -6.23 3.68 15.85
CA LEU A 239 -4.97 3.92 15.14
C LEU A 239 -4.81 2.97 13.96
N VAL A 240 -4.43 3.49 12.79
CA VAL A 240 -4.12 2.70 11.58
C VAL A 240 -2.76 3.10 11.00
N LEU A 241 -1.88 2.14 10.80
CA LEU A 241 -0.57 2.32 10.17
C LEU A 241 -0.73 2.36 8.65
N ILE A 242 -0.15 3.34 7.98
CA ILE A 242 -0.24 3.53 6.52
C ILE A 242 1.14 3.76 5.90
N ASP A 243 1.20 3.67 4.57
CA ASP A 243 2.40 4.00 3.78
C ASP A 243 3.60 3.09 4.09
N LEU A 244 3.53 1.84 3.65
CA LEU A 244 4.52 0.79 3.95
C LEU A 244 5.48 0.40 2.79
N PRO A 245 5.82 1.26 1.79
CA PRO A 245 6.76 0.85 0.73
C PRO A 245 8.19 0.63 1.25
N GLN A 246 8.54 1.21 2.40
CA GLN A 246 9.87 1.15 3.00
C GLN A 246 9.98 0.08 4.08
N ILE A 247 9.01 -0.84 4.17
CA ILE A 247 9.01 -1.91 5.17
C ILE A 247 10.32 -2.72 5.11
N VAL A 248 10.90 -2.98 6.28
CA VAL A 248 12.18 -3.67 6.42
C VAL A 248 11.97 -4.99 7.13
N ASP A 249 12.46 -6.07 6.51
CA ASP A 249 12.62 -7.36 7.16
C ASP A 249 13.71 -7.27 8.23
N LEU A 250 13.33 -7.49 9.49
CA LEU A 250 14.20 -7.33 10.65
C LEU A 250 15.32 -8.38 10.72
N THR A 251 15.09 -9.56 10.14
CA THR A 251 16.05 -10.68 10.19
C THR A 251 16.95 -10.68 8.96
N ALA A 252 16.40 -10.38 7.79
CA ALA A 252 17.14 -10.39 6.53
C ALA A 252 17.99 -9.13 6.32
N ASN A 253 17.64 -8.00 6.94
CA ASN A 253 18.39 -6.76 6.83
C ASN A 253 19.41 -6.61 7.98
N PRO A 254 20.73 -6.52 7.71
CA PRO A 254 21.74 -6.33 8.75
C PRO A 254 21.55 -5.08 9.61
N ARG A 255 20.80 -4.09 9.11
CA ARG A 255 20.47 -2.84 9.80
C ARG A 255 19.04 -2.82 10.35
N GLY A 256 18.35 -3.97 10.40
CA GLY A 256 16.97 -4.08 10.85
C GLY A 256 16.71 -3.43 12.20
N ASP A 257 17.57 -3.71 13.20
CA ASP A 257 17.46 -3.10 14.54
C ASP A 257 17.62 -1.57 14.53
N GLU A 258 18.46 -1.02 13.64
CA GLU A 258 18.61 0.43 13.49
C GLU A 258 17.34 1.07 12.95
N TYR A 259 16.67 0.44 11.97
CA TYR A 259 15.39 0.91 11.45
C TYR A 259 14.28 0.82 12.51
N LEU A 260 14.20 -0.30 13.25
CA LEU A 260 13.25 -0.47 14.35
C LEU A 260 13.43 0.61 15.41
N THR A 261 14.68 0.83 15.83
CA THR A 261 15.03 1.84 16.82
C THR A 261 14.65 3.25 16.36
N ARG A 262 14.90 3.57 15.08
CA ARG A 262 14.54 4.86 14.49
C ARG A 262 13.03 5.06 14.47
N ASP A 263 12.28 4.06 14.00
CA ASP A 263 10.83 4.11 13.87
C ASP A 263 10.16 4.40 15.22
N VAL A 264 10.53 3.62 16.25
CA VAL A 264 9.99 3.78 17.61
C VAL A 264 10.35 5.14 18.19
N ARG A 265 11.60 5.59 18.05
CA ARG A 265 12.02 6.90 18.59
C ARG A 265 11.32 8.07 17.90
N ASN A 266 11.12 8.00 16.59
CA ASN A 266 10.43 9.05 15.83
C ASN A 266 9.02 9.28 16.34
N VAL A 267 8.24 8.20 16.51
CA VAL A 267 6.86 8.31 16.97
C VAL A 267 6.78 8.60 18.48
N ALA A 268 7.63 7.99 19.30
CA ALA A 268 7.66 8.24 20.74
C ALA A 268 8.03 9.69 21.09
N THR A 269 8.93 10.31 20.31
CA THR A 269 9.26 11.74 20.45
C THR A 269 8.01 12.61 20.32
N TRP A 270 7.10 12.26 19.41
CA TRP A 270 5.85 12.99 19.27
C TRP A 270 4.93 12.80 20.48
N PHE A 271 4.77 11.57 20.98
CA PHE A 271 3.95 11.30 22.17
C PHE A 271 4.48 12.05 23.41
N ALA A 272 5.79 12.02 23.62
CA ALA A 272 6.44 12.76 24.70
C ALA A 272 6.20 14.28 24.56
N ALA A 273 6.33 14.83 23.35
CA ALA A 273 6.04 16.24 23.08
C ALA A 273 4.56 16.62 23.28
N ARG A 274 3.64 15.66 23.29
CA ARG A 274 2.22 15.85 23.61
C ARG A 274 1.87 15.65 25.08
N GLY A 275 2.87 15.36 25.92
CA GLY A 275 2.69 15.27 27.38
C GLY A 275 2.52 13.84 27.90
N LEU A 276 2.81 12.80 27.10
CA LEU A 276 2.85 11.43 27.61
C LEU A 276 3.98 11.31 28.65
N PRO A 277 3.67 10.91 29.91
CA PRO A 277 4.68 10.82 30.96
C PRO A 277 5.64 9.66 30.72
N ASP A 278 6.87 9.80 31.24
CA ASP A 278 7.95 8.81 31.15
C ASP A 278 8.33 8.39 29.72
N GLY A 279 8.29 9.33 28.77
CA GLY A 279 8.51 9.05 27.35
C GLY A 279 9.78 8.23 27.04
N GLU A 280 10.91 8.57 27.65
CA GLU A 280 12.17 7.84 27.46
C GLU A 280 12.09 6.39 27.97
N ARG A 281 11.59 6.20 29.20
CA ARG A 281 11.40 4.86 29.79
C ARG A 281 10.48 4.01 28.94
N ARG A 282 9.32 4.55 28.52
CA ARG A 282 8.34 3.84 27.67
C ARG A 282 8.93 3.48 26.30
N THR A 283 9.77 4.34 25.73
CA THR A 283 10.46 4.09 24.46
C THR A 283 11.38 2.89 24.57
N GLU A 284 12.21 2.84 25.61
CA GLU A 284 13.15 1.75 25.81
C GLU A 284 12.42 0.43 26.16
N GLU A 285 11.36 0.48 26.99
CA GLU A 285 10.50 -0.68 27.28
C GLU A 285 9.85 -1.26 26.00
N LEU A 286 9.34 -0.38 25.13
CA LEU A 286 8.80 -0.79 23.84
C LEU A 286 9.88 -1.43 22.97
N LEU A 287 11.07 -0.82 22.85
CA LEU A 287 12.17 -1.39 22.07
C LEU A 287 12.59 -2.78 22.55
N THR A 288 12.72 -2.98 23.86
CA THR A 288 12.99 -4.30 24.43
C THR A 288 11.91 -5.31 24.03
N THR A 289 10.65 -4.92 24.14
CA THR A 289 9.51 -5.78 23.77
C THR A 289 9.54 -6.13 22.28
N LEU A 290 9.73 -5.15 21.40
CA LEU A 290 9.73 -5.38 19.95
C LEU A 290 10.90 -6.24 19.49
N ARG A 291 12.09 -6.08 20.09
CA ARG A 291 13.25 -6.95 19.80
C ARG A 291 12.99 -8.40 20.18
N TYR A 292 12.33 -8.63 21.31
CA TYR A 292 11.92 -9.96 21.74
C TYR A 292 10.88 -10.57 20.77
N GLU A 293 9.85 -9.80 20.41
CA GLU A 293 8.82 -10.23 19.45
C GLU A 293 9.41 -10.56 18.07
N ALA A 294 10.38 -9.77 17.63
CA ALA A 294 11.13 -9.98 16.38
C ALA A 294 12.22 -11.08 16.49
N ARG A 295 12.40 -11.70 17.65
CA ARG A 295 13.43 -12.73 17.92
C ARG A 295 14.86 -12.26 17.62
N LEU A 296 15.14 -10.98 17.87
CA LEU A 296 16.47 -10.39 17.71
C LEU A 296 17.35 -10.58 18.96
N VAL A 297 16.74 -10.89 20.11
CA VAL A 297 17.37 -11.13 21.41
C VAL A 297 16.72 -12.28 22.16
#